data_AF-A0A7C4YN34-F1
#
_entry.id   AF-A0A7C4YN34-F1
#
_cell.length_a   1.000
_cell.length_b   1.000
_cell.length_c   1.000
_cell.angle_alpha   90.00
_cell.angle_beta   90.00
_cell.angle_gamma   90.00
#
_symmetry.space_group_name_H-M   'P 1'
#
loop_
_entity.id
_entity.type
_entity.pdbx_description
1 polymer ?
#
loop_
_entity_poly.entity_id
_entity_poly.type
_entity_poly.pdbx_seq_one_letter_code
_entity_poly.pdbx_strand_id
1 'polypeptide(L)'
;MRYMLFAATLLVAAAAAEIRGESSQDLLQTARTENRKTVESIHSMYCRFRISRQSGNQPSVLSQVGEFWASGDRVRVKWNSSESRGEILIAAGRVSSFTVLKGNQRGGSVAAYDGTPVGECDPRYFSLFHLATKPGTRSRPAVFDDVVGHRKLLQARSAGDELQIELQSDDGENGKSQFKFDRRKNYLITEVSTIRTVANRNLSAKSRVTRFSEPAHGVYFPSHAVAEVFENDRLTYSQICEFTEIAVNKLFGEDVFALQFPSGCEVHDLIRGKKFVVDAGGRPIGEERSLTTPPPPKGELGRTETREQPRSWTRWILPLSVFCLAASLVVWGIRRWRLARSEESITENR
;
A
#
# COMPACT_ATOMS: atom_id res chain seq x y z
N MET A 1 39.82 39.38 -44.27
CA MET A 1 39.35 37.98 -44.18
C MET A 1 39.89 37.33 -42.91
N ARG A 2 39.21 37.48 -41.76
CA ARG A 2 39.59 36.85 -40.48
C ARG A 2 38.39 36.77 -39.53
N TYR A 3 37.33 36.02 -39.85
CA TYR A 3 36.28 35.65 -38.89
C TYR A 3 35.50 34.42 -39.38
N MET A 4 36.08 33.21 -39.29
CA MET A 4 35.35 31.94 -39.49
C MET A 4 36.08 30.79 -38.79
N LEU A 5 36.35 30.87 -37.49
CA LEU A 5 36.97 29.73 -36.78
C LEU A 5 36.57 29.56 -35.31
N PHE A 6 35.44 30.13 -34.88
CA PHE A 6 34.96 30.00 -33.48
C PHE A 6 33.58 29.34 -33.33
N ALA A 7 32.90 28.97 -34.42
CA ALA A 7 31.55 28.38 -34.36
C ALA A 7 31.52 26.84 -34.28
N ALA A 8 32.64 26.15 -34.52
CA ALA A 8 32.67 24.68 -34.55
C ALA A 8 32.92 24.04 -33.16
N THR A 9 33.43 24.79 -32.19
CA THR A 9 33.79 24.23 -30.87
C THR A 9 32.64 24.27 -29.85
N LEU A 10 31.60 25.07 -30.09
CA LEU A 10 30.43 25.13 -29.20
C LEU A 10 29.36 24.06 -29.50
N LEU A 11 29.37 23.47 -30.70
CA LEU A 11 28.40 22.41 -31.07
C LEU A 11 28.78 21.02 -30.55
N VAL A 12 30.04 20.80 -30.16
CA VAL A 12 30.48 19.51 -29.59
C VAL A 12 30.21 19.43 -28.08
N ALA A 13 30.10 20.56 -27.38
CA ALA A 13 29.77 20.58 -25.95
C ALA A 13 28.27 20.30 -25.68
N ALA A 14 27.37 20.65 -26.61
CA ALA A 14 25.94 20.32 -26.50
C ALA A 14 25.63 18.85 -26.82
N ALA A 15 26.42 18.22 -27.70
CA ALA A 15 26.31 16.78 -27.99
C ALA A 15 27.02 15.89 -26.95
N ALA A 16 27.95 16.46 -26.17
CA ALA A 16 28.63 15.74 -25.07
C ALA A 16 27.83 15.72 -23.74
N ALA A 17 26.77 16.54 -23.62
CA ALA A 17 25.84 16.46 -22.50
C ALA A 17 24.80 15.32 -22.65
N GLU A 18 24.81 14.61 -23.78
CA GLU A 18 24.03 13.38 -24.05
C GLU A 18 24.77 12.09 -23.62
N ILE A 19 25.82 12.21 -22.78
CA ILE A 19 26.71 11.10 -22.45
C ILE A 19 26.36 10.52 -21.08
N ARG A 20 25.73 9.33 -21.13
CA ARG A 20 25.09 8.52 -20.09
C ARG A 20 23.63 8.87 -19.81
N GLY A 21 22.79 8.74 -20.85
CA GLY A 21 21.36 8.53 -20.60
C GLY A 21 21.18 7.35 -19.64
N GLU A 22 20.52 7.59 -18.52
CA GLU A 22 20.13 6.55 -17.56
C GLU A 22 19.36 5.46 -18.32
N SER A 23 19.72 4.19 -18.11
CA SER A 23 19.00 3.11 -18.78
C SER A 23 17.55 3.07 -18.27
N SER A 24 16.63 2.55 -19.09
CA SER A 24 15.23 2.39 -18.66
C SER A 24 15.10 1.57 -17.37
N GLN A 25 16.03 0.64 -17.15
CA GLN A 25 16.08 -0.18 -15.94
C GLN A 25 16.55 0.63 -14.72
N ASP A 26 17.55 1.49 -14.87
CA ASP A 26 18.01 2.38 -13.79
C ASP A 26 16.91 3.37 -13.38
N LEU A 27 16.20 3.92 -14.37
CA LEU A 27 15.04 4.78 -14.15
C LEU A 27 13.92 4.07 -13.39
N LEU A 28 13.59 2.83 -13.79
CA LEU A 28 12.61 2.02 -13.09
C LEU A 28 13.05 1.73 -11.65
N GLN A 29 14.32 1.35 -11.45
CA GLN A 29 14.84 1.04 -10.12
C GLN A 29 14.86 2.27 -9.21
N THR A 30 15.15 3.45 -9.76
CA THR A 30 15.07 4.73 -9.05
C THR A 30 13.63 5.02 -8.63
N ALA A 31 12.66 4.93 -9.56
CA ALA A 31 11.24 5.08 -9.24
C ALA A 31 10.79 4.13 -8.12
N ARG A 32 11.15 2.84 -8.20
CA ARG A 32 10.82 1.84 -7.18
C ARG A 32 11.36 2.21 -5.81
N THR A 33 12.64 2.53 -5.75
CA THR A 33 13.35 2.78 -4.48
C THR A 33 12.85 4.07 -3.82
N GLU A 34 12.79 5.17 -4.56
CA GLU A 34 12.39 6.46 -4.01
C GLU A 34 10.89 6.51 -3.71
N ASN A 35 10.03 5.93 -4.55
CA ASN A 35 8.60 5.86 -4.25
C ASN A 35 8.33 5.03 -2.99
N ARG A 36 8.97 3.86 -2.86
CA ARG A 36 8.86 3.02 -1.66
C ARG A 36 9.26 3.81 -0.41
N LYS A 37 10.44 4.43 -0.43
CA LYS A 37 10.95 5.23 0.68
C LYS A 37 9.97 6.33 1.08
N THR A 38 9.36 7.01 0.11
CA THR A 38 8.36 8.05 0.36
C THR A 38 7.09 7.51 0.99
N VAL A 39 6.54 6.42 0.45
CA VAL A 39 5.32 5.79 1.02
C VAL A 39 5.59 5.26 2.43
N GLU A 40 6.73 4.59 2.64
CA GLU A 40 7.14 4.03 3.94
C GLU A 40 7.49 5.11 4.97
N SER A 41 7.85 6.33 4.54
CA SER A 41 8.06 7.47 5.44
C SER A 41 6.78 7.93 6.15
N ILE A 42 5.60 7.52 5.66
CA ILE A 42 4.30 7.82 6.25
C ILE A 42 3.86 6.60 7.08
N HIS A 43 4.23 6.59 8.36
CA HIS A 43 3.94 5.46 9.28
C HIS A 43 2.57 5.58 9.96
N SER A 44 2.01 6.78 10.00
CA SER A 44 0.64 7.03 10.44
C SER A 44 0.02 8.18 9.67
N MET A 45 -1.30 8.14 9.50
CA MET A 45 -2.04 9.24 8.87
C MET A 45 -3.46 9.36 9.41
N TYR A 46 -3.94 10.59 9.40
CA TYR A 46 -5.33 10.98 9.54
C TYR A 46 -5.70 11.92 8.40
N CYS A 47 -6.91 11.78 7.88
CA CYS A 47 -7.52 12.80 7.04
C CYS A 47 -9.04 12.66 7.03
N ARG A 48 -9.71 13.76 6.73
CA ARG A 48 -11.11 13.74 6.30
C ARG A 48 -11.14 13.63 4.80
N PHE A 49 -12.10 12.88 4.27
CA PHE A 49 -12.26 12.69 2.83
C PHE A 49 -13.66 13.06 2.37
N ARG A 50 -13.73 13.55 1.13
CA ARG A 50 -14.98 13.79 0.40
C ARG A 50 -14.85 13.16 -0.98
N ILE A 51 -15.84 12.37 -1.37
CA ILE A 51 -15.89 11.68 -2.65
C ILE A 51 -17.15 12.08 -3.40
N SER A 52 -16.96 12.68 -4.58
CA SER A 52 -18.02 13.00 -5.52
C SER A 52 -17.92 12.12 -6.74
N ARG A 53 -19.06 11.66 -7.27
CA ARG A 53 -19.12 10.79 -8.45
C ARG A 53 -19.95 11.43 -9.54
N GLN A 54 -19.57 11.14 -10.78
CA GLN A 54 -20.26 11.55 -11.98
C GLN A 54 -20.33 10.37 -12.93
N SER A 55 -21.53 10.03 -13.40
CA SER A 55 -21.75 8.96 -14.38
C SER A 55 -22.22 9.58 -15.70
N GLY A 56 -21.38 9.54 -16.73
CA GLY A 56 -21.62 10.22 -18.00
C GLY A 56 -21.99 11.70 -17.84
N ASN A 57 -23.14 12.11 -18.40
CA ASN A 57 -23.60 13.51 -18.40
C ASN A 57 -24.44 13.89 -17.16
N GLN A 58 -24.59 13.02 -16.17
CA GLN A 58 -25.33 13.34 -14.95
C GLN A 58 -24.57 14.38 -14.12
N PRO A 59 -25.25 15.23 -13.32
CA PRO A 59 -24.58 16.12 -12.39
C PRO A 59 -23.77 15.32 -11.37
N SER A 60 -22.67 15.91 -10.90
CA SER A 60 -21.87 15.30 -9.84
C SER A 60 -22.70 15.21 -8.55
N VAL A 61 -22.80 14.01 -7.99
CA VAL A 61 -23.49 13.78 -6.72
C VAL A 61 -22.43 13.49 -5.66
N LEU A 62 -22.53 14.20 -4.52
CA LEU A 62 -21.73 13.89 -3.36
C LEU A 62 -22.08 12.48 -2.90
N SER A 63 -21.15 11.55 -3.08
CA SER A 63 -21.41 10.14 -2.83
C SER A 63 -21.10 9.77 -1.39
N GLN A 64 -19.96 10.21 -0.86
CA GLN A 64 -19.46 9.80 0.45
C GLN A 64 -18.61 10.91 1.09
N VAL A 65 -18.70 11.03 2.40
CA VAL A 65 -17.79 11.82 3.24
C VAL A 65 -17.36 10.99 4.43
N GLY A 66 -16.19 11.26 4.98
CA GLY A 66 -15.73 10.46 6.10
C GLY A 66 -14.40 10.90 6.69
N GLU A 67 -13.90 10.04 7.55
CA GLU A 67 -12.65 10.19 8.27
C GLU A 67 -11.88 8.88 8.19
N PHE A 68 -10.57 9.00 8.05
CA PHE A 68 -9.67 7.87 7.89
C PHE A 68 -8.51 8.01 8.88
N TRP A 69 -8.16 6.91 9.53
CA TRP A 69 -6.97 6.78 10.36
C TRP A 69 -6.20 5.52 9.95
N ALA A 70 -4.89 5.61 9.88
CA ALA A 70 -4.01 4.45 9.78
C ALA A 70 -2.77 4.63 10.66
N SER A 71 -2.34 3.55 11.30
CA SER A 71 -1.09 3.48 12.06
C SER A 71 -0.62 2.03 12.17
N GLY A 72 0.50 1.72 11.54
CA GLY A 72 0.99 0.34 11.43
C GLY A 72 0.00 -0.57 10.70
N ASP A 73 -0.39 -1.68 11.33
CA ASP A 73 -1.36 -2.64 10.82
C ASP A 73 -2.82 -2.28 11.12
N ARG A 74 -3.06 -1.13 11.77
CA ARG A 74 -4.39 -0.67 12.16
C ARG A 74 -4.91 0.37 11.19
N VAL A 75 -6.16 0.19 10.78
CA VAL A 75 -6.88 1.14 9.91
C VAL A 75 -8.29 1.32 10.45
N ARG A 76 -8.74 2.56 10.57
CA ARG A 76 -10.13 2.88 10.88
C ARG A 76 -10.69 3.82 9.83
N VAL A 77 -11.91 3.56 9.39
CA VAL A 77 -12.62 4.39 8.42
C VAL A 77 -14.02 4.61 8.92
N LYS A 78 -14.40 5.87 9.09
CA LYS A 78 -15.79 6.28 9.31
C LYS A 78 -16.28 6.92 8.02
N TRP A 79 -17.46 6.53 7.56
CA TRP A 79 -18.00 7.06 6.32
C TRP A 79 -19.50 7.30 6.42
N ASN A 80 -19.98 8.24 5.63
CA ASN A 80 -21.38 8.65 5.56
C ASN A 80 -21.73 8.97 4.10
N SER A 81 -22.91 8.55 3.66
CA SER A 81 -23.49 8.75 2.34
C SER A 81 -24.98 9.11 2.50
N SER A 82 -25.68 9.41 1.40
CA SER A 82 -27.11 9.73 1.46
C SER A 82 -27.98 8.57 1.97
N GLU A 83 -27.57 7.32 1.70
CA GLU A 83 -28.37 6.13 2.01
C GLU A 83 -27.85 5.33 3.20
N SER A 84 -26.61 5.56 3.61
CA SER A 84 -25.98 4.74 4.64
C SER A 84 -24.78 5.44 5.28
N ARG A 85 -24.46 5.02 6.49
CA ARG A 85 -23.23 5.38 7.18
C ARG A 85 -22.63 4.13 7.80
N GLY A 86 -21.33 4.14 8.01
CA GLY A 86 -20.68 3.00 8.60
C GLY A 86 -19.31 3.32 9.15
N GLU A 87 -18.77 2.28 9.77
CA GLU A 87 -17.43 2.28 10.33
C GLU A 87 -16.77 0.95 10.02
N ILE A 88 -15.49 0.98 9.67
CA ILE A 88 -14.67 -0.19 9.44
C ILE A 88 -13.40 -0.04 10.26
N LEU A 89 -13.01 -1.10 10.95
CA LEU A 89 -11.76 -1.22 11.71
C LEU A 89 -11.02 -2.48 11.24
N ILE A 90 -9.79 -2.30 10.77
CA ILE A 90 -8.81 -3.35 10.58
C ILE A 90 -7.84 -3.29 11.75
N ALA A 91 -7.68 -4.40 12.48
CA ALA A 91 -6.68 -4.54 13.53
C ALA A 91 -6.42 -6.03 13.81
N ALA A 92 -5.16 -6.40 14.10
CA ALA A 92 -4.78 -7.76 14.48
C ALA A 92 -5.28 -8.85 13.48
N GLY A 93 -5.16 -8.57 12.18
CA GLY A 93 -5.59 -9.49 11.11
C GLY A 93 -7.10 -9.70 11.00
N ARG A 94 -7.90 -8.82 11.62
CA ARG A 94 -9.37 -8.87 11.59
C ARG A 94 -9.94 -7.59 11.00
N VAL A 95 -11.06 -7.73 10.29
CA VAL A 95 -11.90 -6.62 9.85
C VAL A 95 -13.20 -6.66 10.64
N SER A 96 -13.46 -5.61 11.39
CA SER A 96 -14.76 -5.37 12.02
C SER A 96 -15.44 -4.24 11.26
N SER A 97 -16.69 -4.41 10.88
CA SER A 97 -17.44 -3.37 10.19
C SER A 97 -18.85 -3.25 10.75
N PHE A 98 -19.35 -2.03 10.74
CA PHE A 98 -20.69 -1.70 11.15
C PHE A 98 -21.31 -0.77 10.12
N THR A 99 -22.55 -1.05 9.72
CA THR A 99 -23.29 -0.24 8.76
C THR A 99 -24.69 0.04 9.29
N VAL A 100 -25.11 1.30 9.17
CA VAL A 100 -26.49 1.75 9.35
C VAL A 100 -27.02 2.14 7.98
N LEU A 101 -28.04 1.41 7.53
CA LEU A 101 -28.81 1.78 6.35
C LEU A 101 -29.96 2.72 6.74
N LYS A 102 -30.42 3.51 5.78
CA LYS A 102 -31.65 4.30 5.88
C LYS A 102 -32.82 3.39 6.32
N GLY A 103 -33.56 3.81 7.34
CA GLY A 103 -34.60 2.97 7.97
C GLY A 103 -34.14 2.20 9.23
N ASN A 104 -33.03 2.62 9.86
CA ASN A 104 -32.52 2.07 11.12
C ASN A 104 -32.10 0.59 11.08
N GLN A 105 -31.95 0.00 9.90
CA GLN A 105 -31.32 -1.32 9.79
C GLN A 105 -29.85 -1.20 10.14
N ARG A 106 -29.42 -2.00 11.12
CA ARG A 106 -28.07 -2.00 11.69
C ARG A 106 -27.49 -3.39 11.52
N GLY A 107 -26.34 -3.48 10.86
CA GLY A 107 -25.62 -4.74 10.67
C GLY A 107 -24.16 -4.57 11.03
N GLY A 108 -23.65 -5.50 11.83
CA GLY A 108 -22.24 -5.64 12.11
C GLY A 108 -21.68 -6.89 11.42
N SER A 109 -20.41 -6.86 11.06
CA SER A 109 -19.71 -8.06 10.63
C SER A 109 -18.29 -8.09 11.17
N VAL A 110 -17.79 -9.29 11.38
CA VAL A 110 -16.41 -9.57 11.76
C VAL A 110 -15.88 -10.64 10.82
N ALA A 111 -14.75 -10.35 10.17
CA ALA A 111 -14.14 -11.23 9.19
C ALA A 111 -12.61 -11.26 9.35
N ALA A 112 -11.98 -12.31 8.83
CA ALA A 112 -10.52 -12.32 8.69
C ALA A 112 -10.10 -11.29 7.64
N TYR A 113 -9.02 -10.56 7.91
CA TYR A 113 -8.47 -9.60 6.96
C TYR A 113 -7.69 -10.33 5.87
N ASP A 114 -8.09 -10.15 4.62
CA ASP A 114 -7.49 -10.80 3.46
C ASP A 114 -6.48 -9.92 2.71
N GLY A 115 -6.18 -8.72 3.25
CA GLY A 115 -5.30 -7.73 2.63
C GLY A 115 -5.99 -6.78 1.66
N THR A 116 -7.31 -6.87 1.48
CA THR A 116 -8.05 -5.94 0.60
C THR A 116 -8.11 -4.51 1.19
N PRO A 117 -8.27 -3.44 0.38
CA PRO A 117 -8.43 -2.11 0.94
C PRO A 117 -9.81 -1.98 1.59
N VAL A 118 -10.00 -0.91 2.39
CA VAL A 118 -11.29 -0.59 3.04
C VAL A 118 -12.30 0.00 2.03
N GLY A 119 -12.47 -0.67 0.90
CA GLY A 119 -13.28 -0.24 -0.22
C GLY A 119 -12.82 1.10 -0.81
N GLU A 120 -13.78 1.84 -1.36
CA GLU A 120 -13.57 3.15 -2.00
C GLU A 120 -13.29 4.28 -1.00
N CYS A 121 -13.31 3.99 0.30
CA CYS A 121 -13.06 4.97 1.35
C CYS A 121 -11.62 4.95 1.87
N ASP A 122 -10.71 4.20 1.23
CA ASP A 122 -9.29 4.13 1.62
C ASP A 122 -8.46 5.21 0.88
N PRO A 123 -8.02 6.29 1.55
CA PRO A 123 -7.23 7.34 0.95
C PRO A 123 -5.95 6.85 0.30
N ARG A 124 -5.38 5.73 0.74
CA ARG A 124 -4.15 5.16 0.14
C ARG A 124 -4.33 4.77 -1.32
N TYR A 125 -5.56 4.41 -1.70
CA TYR A 125 -5.88 4.05 -3.08
C TYR A 125 -6.00 5.31 -3.96
N PHE A 126 -6.76 6.31 -3.50
CA PHE A 126 -6.98 7.56 -4.25
C PHE A 126 -5.78 8.51 -4.24
N SER A 127 -4.91 8.40 -3.24
CA SER A 127 -3.60 9.07 -3.20
C SER A 127 -2.54 8.38 -4.07
N LEU A 128 -2.88 7.27 -4.73
CA LEU A 128 -1.97 6.48 -5.58
C LEU A 128 -0.75 5.93 -4.82
N PHE A 129 -0.81 5.85 -3.48
CA PHE A 129 0.18 5.13 -2.69
C PHE A 129 0.05 3.62 -2.89
N HIS A 130 -1.19 3.15 -3.01
CA HIS A 130 -1.52 1.80 -3.39
C HIS A 130 -2.22 1.76 -4.75
N LEU A 131 -1.87 0.76 -5.53
CA LEU A 131 -2.32 0.57 -6.90
C LEU A 131 -3.10 -0.74 -7.01
N ALA A 132 -4.09 -0.76 -7.90
CA ALA A 132 -4.76 -2.00 -8.24
C ALA A 132 -3.83 -2.90 -9.07
N THR A 133 -3.57 -4.11 -8.58
CA THR A 133 -2.73 -5.10 -9.26
C THR A 133 -3.43 -5.72 -10.47
N LYS A 134 -4.74 -5.99 -10.34
CA LYS A 134 -5.60 -6.56 -11.38
C LYS A 134 -6.94 -5.82 -11.48
N PRO A 135 -7.39 -5.41 -12.67
CA PRO A 135 -8.72 -4.85 -12.84
C PRO A 135 -9.80 -5.94 -12.73
N GLY A 136 -10.84 -5.72 -11.91
CA GLY A 136 -12.07 -6.53 -11.90
C GLY A 136 -12.13 -7.72 -10.94
N THR A 137 -11.14 -7.92 -10.07
CA THR A 137 -11.22 -8.90 -8.96
C THR A 137 -10.90 -8.20 -7.64
N ARG A 138 -11.03 -8.91 -6.50
CA ARG A 138 -10.55 -8.45 -5.17
C ARG A 138 -9.02 -8.35 -5.17
N SER A 139 -8.48 -7.50 -6.03
CA SER A 139 -7.05 -7.27 -6.16
C SER A 139 -6.57 -6.65 -4.86
N ARG A 140 -5.57 -7.29 -4.27
CA ARG A 140 -4.86 -6.72 -3.14
C ARG A 140 -4.22 -5.42 -3.61
N PRO A 141 -4.42 -4.30 -2.90
CA PRO A 141 -3.70 -3.07 -3.16
C PRO A 141 -2.23 -3.39 -2.99
N ALA A 142 -1.43 -2.87 -3.91
CA ALA A 142 0.00 -3.10 -3.94
C ALA A 142 0.70 -1.75 -3.98
N VAL A 143 1.84 -1.64 -3.30
CA VAL A 143 2.76 -0.54 -3.58
C VAL A 143 3.32 -0.69 -4.99
N PHE A 144 3.86 0.38 -5.55
CA PHE A 144 4.41 0.36 -6.92
C PHE A 144 5.43 -0.77 -7.13
N ASP A 145 6.26 -1.06 -6.13
CA ASP A 145 7.26 -2.12 -6.21
C ASP A 145 6.66 -3.50 -6.53
N ASP A 146 5.56 -3.84 -5.86
CA ASP A 146 4.85 -5.11 -6.04
C ASP A 146 4.14 -5.16 -7.40
N VAL A 147 3.65 -4.02 -7.89
CA VAL A 147 3.06 -3.92 -9.24
C VAL A 147 4.09 -4.20 -10.33
N VAL A 148 5.33 -3.73 -10.15
CA VAL A 148 6.42 -3.94 -11.11
C VAL A 148 6.83 -5.41 -11.18
N GLY A 149 6.81 -6.14 -10.06
CA GLY A 149 7.25 -7.54 -10.00
C GLY A 149 6.48 -8.53 -10.89
N HIS A 150 5.31 -8.13 -11.41
CA HIS A 150 4.43 -8.97 -12.23
C HIS A 150 4.14 -8.36 -13.61
N ARG A 151 5.05 -7.49 -14.09
CA ARG A 151 4.86 -6.75 -15.33
C ARG A 151 6.15 -6.56 -16.10
N LYS A 152 6.05 -6.60 -17.42
CA LYS A 152 7.17 -6.29 -18.32
C LYS A 152 7.35 -4.78 -18.47
N LEU A 153 8.57 -4.28 -18.24
CA LEU A 153 8.94 -2.90 -18.57
C LEU A 153 8.93 -2.71 -20.09
N LEU A 154 8.11 -1.78 -20.58
CA LEU A 154 8.11 -1.37 -21.99
C LEU A 154 9.04 -0.19 -22.19
N GLN A 155 8.93 0.82 -21.33
CA GLN A 155 9.68 2.06 -21.48
C GLN A 155 9.79 2.81 -20.16
N ALA A 156 10.91 3.50 -19.95
CA ALA A 156 11.02 4.54 -18.95
C ALA A 156 11.62 5.80 -19.59
N ARG A 157 11.14 6.96 -19.19
CA ARG A 157 11.63 8.27 -19.67
C ARG A 157 11.71 9.24 -18.51
N SER A 158 12.73 10.09 -18.53
CA SER A 158 12.86 11.21 -17.61
C SER A 158 12.81 12.52 -18.40
N ALA A 159 12.01 13.47 -17.96
CA ALA A 159 11.91 14.80 -18.56
C ALA A 159 11.78 15.86 -17.46
N GLY A 160 12.88 16.55 -17.17
CA GLY A 160 12.94 17.53 -16.06
C GLY A 160 12.64 16.86 -14.72
N ASP A 161 11.57 17.30 -14.07
CA ASP A 161 11.11 16.79 -12.78
C ASP A 161 10.13 15.61 -12.88
N GLU A 162 9.73 15.21 -14.10
CA GLU A 162 8.83 14.09 -14.32
C GLU A 162 9.60 12.83 -14.71
N LEU A 163 9.22 11.71 -14.11
CA LEU A 163 9.65 10.38 -14.50
C LEU A 163 8.43 9.58 -14.93
N GLN A 164 8.46 8.99 -16.13
CA GLN A 164 7.39 8.19 -16.68
C GLN A 164 7.84 6.73 -16.85
N ILE A 165 7.04 5.79 -16.35
CA ILE A 165 7.24 4.35 -16.48
C ILE A 165 6.04 3.73 -17.21
N GLU A 166 6.28 2.97 -18.27
CA GLU A 166 5.26 2.21 -18.99
C GLU A 166 5.50 0.70 -18.83
N LEU A 167 4.49 0.00 -18.32
CA LEU A 167 4.52 -1.43 -18.03
C LEU A 167 3.42 -2.16 -18.82
N GLN A 168 3.70 -3.39 -19.23
CA GLN A 168 2.73 -4.32 -19.81
C GLN A 168 2.33 -5.37 -18.78
N SER A 169 1.04 -5.67 -18.70
CA SER A 169 0.50 -6.74 -17.86
C SER A 169 0.88 -8.12 -18.42
N ASP A 170 1.22 -9.06 -17.53
CA ASP A 170 1.60 -10.43 -17.89
C ASP A 170 0.38 -11.35 -18.11
N ASP A 171 -0.85 -10.87 -17.83
CA ASP A 171 -2.09 -11.68 -17.82
C ASP A 171 -2.72 -11.92 -19.20
N GLY A 172 -2.01 -11.62 -20.29
CA GLY A 172 -2.48 -11.88 -21.65
C GLY A 172 -3.58 -10.94 -22.17
N GLU A 173 -4.13 -10.04 -21.33
CA GLU A 173 -5.15 -9.06 -21.76
C GLU A 173 -4.57 -7.85 -22.53
N ASN A 174 -3.30 -7.90 -22.95
CA ASN A 174 -2.58 -6.79 -23.60
C ASN A 174 -2.68 -5.45 -22.86
N GLY A 175 -2.94 -5.49 -21.55
CA GLY A 175 -3.10 -4.31 -20.73
C GLY A 175 -1.80 -3.54 -20.61
N LYS A 176 -1.83 -2.23 -20.85
CA LYS A 176 -0.71 -1.32 -20.60
C LYS A 176 -1.03 -0.42 -19.43
N SER A 177 -0.02 -0.06 -18.65
CA SER A 177 -0.15 0.94 -17.59
C SER A 177 1.02 1.90 -17.65
N GLN A 178 0.70 3.19 -17.62
CA GLN A 178 1.65 4.29 -17.56
C GLN A 178 1.55 4.95 -16.19
N PHE A 179 2.70 5.14 -15.55
CA PHE A 179 2.86 5.77 -14.26
C PHE A 179 3.71 7.03 -14.45
N LYS A 180 3.26 8.16 -13.91
CA LYS A 180 4.03 9.40 -13.85
C LYS A 180 4.36 9.72 -12.41
N PHE A 181 5.63 10.07 -12.19
CA PHE A 181 6.20 10.39 -10.90
C PHE A 181 6.70 11.83 -10.91
N ASP A 182 6.49 12.55 -9.81
CA ASP A 182 7.04 13.89 -9.61
C ASP A 182 8.24 13.83 -8.66
N ARG A 183 9.44 14.12 -9.19
CA ARG A 183 10.71 14.08 -8.46
C ARG A 183 10.75 15.14 -7.35
N ARG A 184 10.09 16.29 -7.52
CA ARG A 184 10.00 17.35 -6.50
C ARG A 184 9.09 16.98 -5.35
N LYS A 185 8.23 15.98 -5.55
CA LYS A 185 7.33 15.43 -4.54
C LYS A 185 7.80 14.08 -4.04
N ASN A 186 9.13 13.90 -3.93
CA ASN A 186 9.78 12.67 -3.50
C ASN A 186 9.32 11.43 -4.29
N TYR A 187 9.21 11.54 -5.61
CA TYR A 187 8.79 10.44 -6.48
C TYR A 187 7.40 9.87 -6.09
N LEU A 188 6.46 10.74 -5.70
CA LEU A 188 5.06 10.36 -5.62
C LEU A 188 4.46 10.20 -7.01
N ILE A 189 3.57 9.22 -7.14
CA ILE A 189 2.83 8.99 -8.38
C ILE A 189 1.78 10.11 -8.52
N THR A 190 1.86 10.86 -9.61
CA THR A 190 0.92 11.94 -9.95
C THR A 190 -0.16 11.49 -10.92
N GLU A 191 0.12 10.48 -11.75
CA GLU A 191 -0.84 9.97 -12.72
C GLU A 191 -0.62 8.47 -12.96
N VAL A 192 -1.73 7.73 -13.03
CA VAL A 192 -1.78 6.35 -13.50
C VAL A 192 -2.79 6.29 -14.63
N SER A 193 -2.36 5.83 -15.80
CA SER A 193 -3.24 5.58 -16.93
C SER A 193 -3.16 4.10 -17.31
N THR A 194 -4.29 3.43 -17.43
CA THR A 194 -4.36 2.03 -17.84
C THR A 194 -5.21 1.90 -19.08
N ILE A 195 -4.79 1.09 -20.05
CA ILE A 195 -5.55 0.81 -21.27
C ILE A 195 -5.58 -0.71 -21.46
N ARG A 196 -6.76 -1.25 -21.76
CA ARG A 196 -6.95 -2.66 -22.11
C ARG A 196 -8.10 -2.83 -23.10
N THR A 197 -8.09 -3.93 -23.84
CA THR A 197 -9.18 -4.30 -24.75
C THR A 197 -9.85 -5.57 -24.24
N VAL A 198 -11.13 -5.49 -23.90
CA VAL A 198 -11.92 -6.62 -23.39
C VAL A 198 -13.14 -6.80 -24.27
N ALA A 199 -13.31 -7.98 -24.89
CA ALA A 199 -14.46 -8.30 -25.74
C ALA A 199 -14.77 -7.21 -26.80
N ASN A 200 -13.76 -6.77 -27.55
CA ASN A 200 -13.82 -5.68 -28.54
C ASN A 200 -14.18 -4.29 -28.00
N ARG A 201 -14.09 -4.07 -26.68
CA ARG A 201 -14.25 -2.76 -26.05
C ARG A 201 -12.90 -2.27 -25.55
N ASN A 202 -12.55 -1.05 -25.91
CA ASN A 202 -11.37 -0.39 -25.35
C ASN A 202 -11.76 0.24 -24.03
N LEU A 203 -11.26 -0.32 -22.94
CA LEU A 203 -11.44 0.21 -21.60
C LEU A 203 -10.16 0.94 -21.23
N SER A 204 -10.28 2.22 -20.88
CA SER A 204 -9.18 2.96 -20.27
C SER A 204 -9.61 3.57 -18.95
N ALA A 205 -8.66 3.70 -18.04
CA ALA A 205 -8.88 4.38 -16.77
C ALA A 205 -7.70 5.30 -16.50
N LYS A 206 -7.96 6.45 -15.92
CA LYS A 206 -6.98 7.48 -15.66
C LYS A 206 -7.20 8.04 -14.27
N SER A 207 -6.23 7.89 -13.37
CA SER A 207 -6.24 8.52 -12.06
C SER A 207 -5.13 9.55 -11.98
N ARG A 208 -5.43 10.77 -11.52
CA ARG A 208 -4.48 11.88 -11.44
C ARG A 208 -4.59 12.59 -10.09
N VAL A 209 -3.47 12.77 -9.41
CA VAL A 209 -3.35 13.72 -8.30
C VAL A 209 -3.17 15.11 -8.91
N THR A 210 -4.08 16.02 -8.57
CA THR A 210 -4.13 17.37 -9.14
C THR A 210 -3.70 18.43 -8.14
N ARG A 211 -3.76 18.12 -6.83
CA ARG A 211 -3.21 18.97 -5.77
C ARG A 211 -2.53 18.13 -4.70
N PHE A 212 -1.43 18.66 -4.18
CA PHE A 212 -0.72 18.13 -3.02
C PHE A 212 -0.83 19.10 -1.85
N SER A 213 -0.71 18.55 -0.66
CA SER A 213 -0.46 19.25 0.59
C SER A 213 0.89 18.81 1.16
N GLU A 214 1.49 19.62 2.03
CA GLU A 214 2.71 19.28 2.75
C GLU A 214 2.43 19.31 4.27
N PRO A 215 1.75 18.28 4.81
CA PRO A 215 1.33 18.25 6.22
C PRO A 215 2.48 18.23 7.23
N ALA A 216 3.69 17.89 6.79
CA ALA A 216 4.93 18.03 7.54
C ALA A 216 6.06 18.40 6.57
N HIS A 217 7.09 19.08 7.06
CA HIS A 217 8.21 19.53 6.22
C HIS A 217 8.83 18.36 5.43
N GLY A 218 8.84 18.49 4.10
CA GLY A 218 9.35 17.49 3.17
C GLY A 218 8.45 16.27 2.97
N VAL A 219 7.27 16.21 3.59
CA VAL A 219 6.31 15.10 3.43
C VAL A 219 5.12 15.58 2.62
N TYR A 220 5.02 15.11 1.38
CA TYR A 220 3.91 15.44 0.49
C TYR A 220 2.79 14.42 0.60
N PHE A 221 1.54 14.91 0.57
CA PHE A 221 0.36 14.06 0.57
C PHE A 221 -0.68 14.60 -0.43
N PRO A 222 -1.24 13.78 -1.32
CA PRO A 222 -2.31 14.19 -2.24
C PRO A 222 -3.51 14.79 -1.50
N SER A 223 -3.88 16.04 -1.82
CA SER A 223 -5.07 16.69 -1.24
C SER A 223 -6.27 16.66 -2.18
N HIS A 224 -6.04 16.42 -3.47
CA HIS A 224 -7.09 16.29 -4.47
C HIS A 224 -6.70 15.34 -5.59
N ALA A 225 -7.56 14.36 -5.87
CA ALA A 225 -7.36 13.36 -6.91
C ALA A 225 -8.63 13.19 -7.76
N VAL A 226 -8.44 12.89 -9.04
CA VAL A 226 -9.50 12.65 -10.01
C VAL A 226 -9.26 11.30 -10.66
N ALA A 227 -10.26 10.44 -10.70
CA ALA A 227 -10.23 9.16 -11.38
C ALA A 227 -11.34 9.12 -12.45
N GLU A 228 -10.98 8.77 -13.67
CA GLU A 228 -11.86 8.75 -14.84
C GLU A 228 -11.77 7.38 -15.49
N VAL A 229 -12.90 6.87 -15.98
CA VAL A 229 -12.99 5.62 -16.74
C VAL A 229 -13.66 5.92 -18.06
N PHE A 230 -13.06 5.41 -19.14
CA PHE A 230 -13.53 5.57 -20.49
C PHE A 230 -13.80 4.21 -21.12
N GLU A 231 -14.87 4.13 -21.90
CA GLU A 231 -15.20 3.01 -22.76
C GLU A 231 -15.28 3.51 -24.20
N ASN A 232 -14.42 3.00 -25.08
CA ASN A 232 -14.26 3.46 -26.47
C ASN A 232 -14.09 4.99 -26.54
N ASP A 233 -13.15 5.51 -25.74
CA ASP A 233 -12.79 6.92 -25.62
C ASP A 233 -13.91 7.85 -25.11
N ARG A 234 -15.03 7.29 -24.67
CA ARG A 234 -16.12 8.04 -24.03
C ARG A 234 -16.05 7.90 -22.52
N LEU A 235 -16.04 9.03 -21.80
CA LEU A 235 -16.11 9.06 -20.34
C LEU A 235 -17.43 8.41 -19.87
N THR A 236 -17.31 7.31 -19.13
CA THR A 236 -18.46 6.61 -18.52
C THR A 236 -18.59 6.91 -17.04
N TYR A 237 -17.46 7.12 -16.36
CA TYR A 237 -17.41 7.35 -14.93
C TYR A 237 -16.29 8.32 -14.58
N SER A 238 -16.56 9.26 -13.67
CA SER A 238 -15.57 10.12 -13.04
C SER A 238 -15.80 10.18 -11.54
N GLN A 239 -14.72 10.24 -10.78
CA GLN A 239 -14.72 10.31 -9.34
C GLN A 239 -13.68 11.33 -8.90
N ILE A 240 -14.10 12.23 -8.03
CA ILE A 240 -13.24 13.25 -7.43
C ILE A 240 -13.13 12.95 -5.95
N CYS A 241 -11.89 12.91 -5.45
CA CYS A 241 -11.59 12.72 -4.05
C CYS A 241 -10.84 13.94 -3.53
N GLU A 242 -11.35 14.53 -2.45
CA GLU A 242 -10.72 15.65 -1.74
C GLU A 242 -10.37 15.20 -0.32
N PHE A 243 -9.14 15.50 0.10
CA PHE A 243 -8.64 15.21 1.44
C PHE A 243 -8.35 16.51 2.18
N THR A 244 -8.86 16.61 3.41
CA THR A 244 -8.68 17.76 4.29
C THR A 244 -8.25 17.31 5.68
N GLU A 245 -7.80 18.25 6.51
CA GLU A 245 -7.31 17.98 7.88
C GLU A 245 -6.25 16.87 7.90
N ILE A 246 -5.36 16.90 6.91
CA ILE A 246 -4.34 15.86 6.70
C ILE A 246 -3.28 15.99 7.80
N ALA A 247 -3.11 14.93 8.58
CA ALA A 247 -2.04 14.81 9.56
C ALA A 247 -1.28 13.51 9.30
N VAL A 248 0.04 13.59 9.17
CA VAL A 248 0.93 12.44 8.96
C VAL A 248 1.90 12.32 10.11
N ASN A 249 2.35 11.11 10.38
CA ASN A 249 3.38 10.80 11.37
C ASN A 249 3.06 11.34 12.78
N LYS A 250 1.77 11.34 13.14
CA LYS A 250 1.28 11.65 14.48
C LYS A 250 0.95 10.38 15.24
N LEU A 251 1.17 10.40 16.55
CA LEU A 251 0.71 9.34 17.43
C LEU A 251 -0.81 9.49 17.61
N PHE A 252 -1.52 8.38 17.47
CA PHE A 252 -2.96 8.31 17.75
C PHE A 252 -3.19 7.51 19.03
N GLY A 253 -4.14 7.94 19.84
CA GLY A 253 -4.55 7.19 21.03
C GLY A 253 -5.15 5.83 20.66
N GLU A 254 -5.07 4.87 21.58
CA GLU A 254 -5.62 3.53 21.39
C GLU A 254 -7.15 3.53 21.18
N ASP A 255 -7.83 4.53 21.76
CA ASP A 255 -9.26 4.77 21.61
C ASP A 255 -9.66 5.12 20.17
N VAL A 256 -8.75 5.70 19.39
CA VAL A 256 -8.96 5.96 17.95
C VAL A 256 -9.12 4.65 17.19
N PHE A 257 -8.53 3.54 17.62
CA PHE A 257 -8.65 2.24 16.97
C PHE A 257 -9.62 1.30 17.70
N ALA A 258 -10.53 1.84 18.50
CA ALA A 258 -11.62 1.08 19.11
C ALA A 258 -12.91 1.24 18.29
N LEU A 259 -13.48 0.12 17.84
CA LEU A 259 -14.81 0.05 17.22
C LEU A 259 -15.80 -0.49 18.25
N GLN A 260 -16.88 0.25 18.46
CA GLN A 260 -17.98 -0.16 19.33
C GLN A 260 -19.22 -0.40 18.48
N PHE A 261 -19.70 -1.64 18.47
CA PHE A 261 -20.99 -1.96 17.87
C PHE A 261 -22.10 -1.34 18.74
N PRO A 262 -23.08 -0.65 18.15
CA PRO A 262 -24.20 -0.12 18.93
C PRO A 262 -25.02 -1.24 19.58
N SER A 263 -25.53 -0.99 20.78
CA SER A 263 -26.42 -1.92 21.47
C SER A 263 -27.59 -2.35 20.57
N GLY A 264 -27.91 -3.65 20.59
CA GLY A 264 -28.94 -4.26 19.77
C GLY A 264 -28.53 -4.54 18.32
N CYS A 265 -27.28 -4.28 17.94
CA CYS A 265 -26.79 -4.62 16.59
C CYS A 265 -26.63 -6.14 16.43
N GLU A 266 -27.17 -6.71 15.35
CA GLU A 266 -26.85 -8.08 14.93
C GLU A 266 -25.45 -8.07 14.30
N VAL A 267 -24.55 -8.92 14.80
CA VAL A 267 -23.17 -9.07 14.33
C VAL A 267 -23.01 -10.45 13.71
N HIS A 268 -22.49 -10.48 12.49
CA HIS A 268 -22.15 -11.70 11.75
C HIS A 268 -20.65 -11.94 11.88
N ASP A 269 -20.26 -12.88 12.75
CA ASP A 269 -18.88 -13.30 12.92
C ASP A 269 -18.56 -14.44 11.94
N LEU A 270 -17.99 -14.06 10.80
CA LEU A 270 -17.60 -14.96 9.72
C LEU A 270 -16.36 -15.80 10.07
N ILE A 271 -15.61 -15.43 11.11
CA ILE A 271 -14.47 -16.21 11.60
C ILE A 271 -14.99 -17.39 12.42
N ARG A 272 -15.95 -17.14 13.32
CA ARG A 272 -16.57 -18.16 14.17
C ARG A 272 -17.72 -18.91 13.49
N GLY A 273 -18.23 -18.40 12.36
CA GLY A 273 -19.42 -18.94 11.69
C GLY A 273 -20.71 -18.71 12.49
N LYS A 274 -20.79 -17.61 13.25
CA LYS A 274 -21.90 -17.32 14.17
C LYS A 274 -22.51 -15.95 13.92
N LYS A 275 -23.77 -15.79 14.31
CA LYS A 275 -24.42 -14.49 14.48
C LYS A 275 -24.97 -14.32 15.89
N PHE A 276 -24.86 -13.11 16.41
CA PHE A 276 -25.32 -12.75 17.76
C PHE A 276 -25.70 -11.27 17.82
N VAL A 277 -26.46 -10.88 18.84
CA VAL A 277 -26.76 -9.48 19.13
C VAL A 277 -25.76 -8.98 20.17
N VAL A 278 -25.39 -7.70 20.16
CA VAL A 278 -24.48 -7.12 21.16
C VAL A 278 -25.16 -6.14 22.12
N ASP A 279 -24.61 -5.99 23.33
CA ASP A 279 -24.96 -4.94 24.28
C ASP A 279 -24.22 -3.61 24.02
N ALA A 280 -24.42 -2.63 24.91
CA ALA A 280 -23.75 -1.33 24.86
C ALA A 280 -22.22 -1.41 25.02
N GLY A 281 -21.68 -2.49 25.57
CA GLY A 281 -20.24 -2.76 25.68
C GLY A 281 -19.69 -3.56 24.50
N GLY A 282 -20.50 -3.85 23.48
CA GLY A 282 -20.13 -4.69 22.34
C GLY A 282 -20.02 -6.18 22.67
N ARG A 283 -20.52 -6.62 23.84
CA ARG A 283 -20.49 -8.03 24.25
C ARG A 283 -21.70 -8.77 23.69
N PRO A 284 -21.55 -10.05 23.27
CA PRO A 284 -22.69 -10.84 22.83
C PRO A 284 -23.76 -10.97 23.92
N ILE A 285 -25.03 -10.78 23.54
CA ILE A 285 -26.20 -11.00 24.37
C ILE A 285 -27.18 -11.95 23.67
N GLY A 286 -27.83 -12.81 24.45
CA GLY A 286 -28.76 -13.82 23.95
C GLY A 286 -28.07 -15.04 23.34
N GLU A 287 -28.85 -15.84 22.60
CA GLU A 287 -28.39 -17.08 21.99
C GLU A 287 -27.58 -16.81 20.72
N GLU A 288 -26.36 -17.34 20.65
CA GLU A 288 -25.55 -17.32 19.42
C GLU A 288 -26.13 -18.33 18.41
N ARG A 289 -26.50 -17.88 17.22
CA ARG A 289 -27.01 -18.75 16.15
C ARG A 289 -25.92 -19.05 15.13
N SER A 290 -25.83 -20.29 14.67
CA SER A 290 -24.93 -20.63 13.55
C SER A 290 -25.36 -19.90 12.28
N LEU A 291 -24.39 -19.41 11.50
CA LEU A 291 -24.65 -18.92 10.15
C LEU A 291 -24.93 -20.13 9.25
N THR A 292 -26.20 -20.40 8.95
CA THR A 292 -26.59 -21.50 8.07
C THR A 292 -26.09 -21.22 6.66
N THR A 293 -25.36 -22.19 6.09
CA THR A 293 -24.64 -22.18 4.81
C THR A 293 -23.21 -21.64 4.89
N PRO A 294 -22.17 -22.51 4.93
CA PRO A 294 -20.82 -22.08 4.66
C PRO A 294 -20.76 -21.59 3.20
N PRO A 295 -20.19 -20.41 2.89
CA PRO A 295 -19.80 -20.12 1.52
C PRO A 295 -18.87 -21.26 1.06
N PRO A 296 -19.01 -21.78 -0.17
CA PRO A 296 -18.08 -22.78 -0.68
C PRO A 296 -16.66 -22.23 -0.49
N PRO A 297 -15.69 -23.06 -0.04
CA PRO A 297 -14.32 -22.62 0.12
C PRO A 297 -13.88 -22.02 -1.21
N LYS A 298 -13.77 -20.69 -1.27
CA LYS A 298 -13.12 -20.03 -2.40
C LYS A 298 -11.73 -20.61 -2.43
N GLY A 299 -11.40 -21.27 -3.54
CA GLY A 299 -10.28 -22.19 -3.68
C GLY A 299 -9.01 -21.68 -3.03
N GLU A 300 -8.19 -22.63 -2.58
CA GLU A 300 -6.88 -22.51 -1.93
C GLU A 300 -6.06 -21.27 -2.34
N LEU A 301 -6.45 -20.08 -1.89
CA LEU A 301 -5.55 -18.97 -1.70
C LEU A 301 -4.77 -19.39 -0.48
N GLY A 302 -3.61 -20.02 -0.71
CA GLY A 302 -2.68 -20.57 0.26
C GLY A 302 -2.93 -19.99 1.65
N ARG A 303 -3.81 -20.67 2.39
CA ARG A 303 -3.96 -20.45 3.81
C ARG A 303 -2.60 -20.85 4.34
N THR A 304 -1.77 -19.85 4.62
CA THR A 304 -0.92 -19.98 5.78
C THR A 304 -1.93 -20.06 6.93
N GLU A 305 -2.33 -21.29 7.27
CA GLU A 305 -2.71 -21.58 8.64
C GLU A 305 -1.70 -20.82 9.49
N THR A 306 -2.17 -20.10 10.50
CA THR A 306 -1.33 -19.76 11.62
C THR A 306 -0.92 -21.10 12.20
N ARG A 307 0.12 -21.72 11.62
CA ARG A 307 0.76 -22.91 12.14
C ARG A 307 1.19 -22.46 13.51
N GLU A 308 0.47 -22.94 14.52
CA GLU A 308 1.07 -23.21 15.80
C GLU A 308 2.41 -23.86 15.44
N GLN A 309 3.52 -23.14 15.65
CA GLN A 309 4.82 -23.59 15.17
C GLN A 309 4.95 -25.03 15.66
N PRO A 310 5.05 -26.04 14.76
CA PRO A 310 5.26 -27.40 15.20
C PRO A 310 6.46 -27.32 16.13
N ARG A 311 6.32 -27.83 17.37
CA ARG A 311 7.39 -27.85 18.38
C ARG A 311 8.64 -28.39 17.70
N SER A 312 9.45 -27.48 17.18
CA SER A 312 10.46 -27.87 16.21
C SER A 312 11.60 -28.42 17.03
N TRP A 313 11.87 -29.71 16.85
CA TRP A 313 13.06 -30.40 17.34
C TRP A 313 14.33 -29.57 17.08
N THR A 314 14.34 -28.75 16.02
CA THR A 314 15.48 -27.91 15.64
C THR A 314 15.73 -26.70 16.55
N ARG A 315 14.85 -26.40 17.53
CA ARG A 315 15.09 -25.29 18.49
C ARG A 315 16.35 -25.46 19.32
N TRP A 316 16.89 -26.68 19.45
CA TRP A 316 18.17 -26.94 20.13
C TRP A 316 19.42 -26.65 19.29
N ILE A 317 19.28 -26.47 17.97
CA ILE A 317 20.44 -26.22 17.08
C ILE A 317 21.08 -24.87 17.38
N LEU A 318 20.27 -23.85 17.65
CA LEU A 318 20.75 -22.49 17.92
C LEU A 318 21.51 -22.37 19.26
N PRO A 319 21.05 -22.91 20.40
CA PRO A 319 21.87 -22.94 21.62
C PRO A 319 23.10 -23.84 21.47
N LEU A 320 23.03 -24.95 20.72
CA LEU A 320 24.19 -25.80 20.46
C LEU A 320 25.26 -25.09 19.62
N SER A 321 24.86 -24.32 18.60
CA SER A 321 25.80 -23.56 17.78
C SER A 321 26.47 -22.45 18.58
N VAL A 322 25.72 -21.73 19.43
CA VAL A 322 26.28 -20.72 20.35
C VAL A 322 27.26 -21.36 21.34
N PHE A 323 26.95 -22.54 21.87
CA PHE A 323 27.86 -23.28 22.76
C PHE A 323 29.16 -23.69 22.07
N CYS A 324 29.09 -24.24 20.85
CA CYS A 324 30.27 -24.59 20.05
C CYS A 324 31.14 -23.36 19.74
N LEU A 325 30.51 -22.22 19.45
CA LEU A 325 31.21 -20.96 19.18
C LEU A 325 31.92 -20.43 20.44
N ALA A 326 31.26 -20.46 21.58
CA ALA A 326 31.85 -20.09 22.87
C ALA A 326 33.03 -21.00 23.26
N ALA A 327 32.87 -22.33 23.11
CA ALA A 327 33.94 -23.28 23.36
C ALA A 327 35.16 -23.04 22.45
N SER A 328 34.92 -22.75 21.17
CA SER A 328 35.98 -22.43 20.21
C SER A 328 36.75 -21.16 20.60
N LEU A 329 36.05 -20.12 21.06
CA LEU A 329 36.67 -18.88 21.54
C LEU A 329 37.51 -19.10 22.81
N VAL A 330 37.03 -19.94 23.74
CA VAL A 330 37.79 -20.30 24.96
C VAL A 330 39.07 -21.06 24.60
N VAL A 331 38.98 -22.07 23.72
CA VAL A 331 40.16 -22.83 23.27
C VAL A 331 41.17 -21.92 22.56
N TRP A 332 40.69 -21.02 21.71
CA TRP A 332 41.54 -20.02 21.05
C TRP A 332 42.21 -19.08 22.06
N GLY A 333 41.47 -18.58 23.04
CA GLY A 333 42.00 -17.73 24.13
C GLY A 333 43.08 -18.44 24.95
N ILE A 334 42.87 -19.70 25.32
CA ILE A 334 43.86 -20.51 26.04
C ILE A 334 45.12 -20.72 25.19
N ARG A 335 44.96 -21.03 23.90
CA ARG A 335 46.10 -21.20 22.98
C ARG A 335 46.91 -19.92 22.85
N ARG A 336 46.24 -18.77 22.72
CA ARG A 336 46.88 -17.46 22.64
C ARG A 336 47.62 -17.10 23.93
N TRP A 337 47.04 -17.37 25.08
CA TRP A 337 47.67 -17.13 26.38
C TRP A 337 48.91 -18.00 26.62
N ARG A 338 48.88 -19.27 26.19
CA ARG A 338 50.05 -20.15 26.26
C ARG A 338 51.21 -19.67 25.38
N LEU A 339 50.91 -19.17 24.17
CA LEU A 339 51.93 -18.61 23.28
C LEU A 339 52.58 -17.35 23.88
N ALA A 340 51.80 -16.46 24.49
CA ALA A 340 52.33 -15.28 25.17
C ALA A 340 53.29 -15.65 26.32
N ARG A 341 52.96 -16.66 27.13
CA ARG A 341 53.85 -17.13 28.20
C ARG A 341 55.16 -17.76 27.69
N SER A 342 55.13 -18.43 26.55
CA SER A 342 56.37 -18.98 25.97
C SER A 342 57.32 -17.87 25.49
N GLU A 343 56.79 -16.73 25.03
CA GLU A 343 57.62 -15.58 24.61
C GLU A 343 58.29 -14.88 25.81
N GLU A 344 57.58 -14.78 26.95
CA GLU A 344 58.15 -14.25 28.21
C GLU A 344 59.29 -15.14 28.72
N SER A 345 59.16 -16.47 28.67
CA SER A 345 60.23 -17.39 29.11
C SER A 345 61.51 -17.36 28.26
N ILE A 346 61.42 -16.90 27.00
CA ILE A 346 62.58 -16.77 26.10
C ILE A 346 63.29 -15.43 26.33
N THR A 347 62.57 -14.40 26.76
CA THR A 347 63.15 -13.08 27.03
C THR A 347 63.87 -13.00 28.38
N GLU A 348 63.50 -13.85 29.35
CA GLU A 348 64.15 -13.88 30.67
C GLU A 348 65.48 -14.68 30.70
N ASN A 349 65.77 -15.47 29.66
CA ASN A 349 67.02 -16.24 29.51
C ASN A 349 68.02 -15.63 28.51
N ARG A 350 67.82 -14.37 28.12
CA ARG A 350 68.75 -13.56 27.33
C ARG A 350 69.26 -12.41 28.18
#